data_AF-A0A2N3B8G4-F1
#
_entry.id   AF-A0A2N3B8G4-F1
#
_cell.length_a   1.000
_cell.length_b   1.000
_cell.length_c   1.000
_cell.angle_alpha   90.00
_cell.angle_beta   90.00
_cell.angle_gamma   90.00
#
_symmetry.space_group_name_H-M   'P 1'
#
loop_
_entity.id
_entity.type
_entity.pdbx_description
1 polymer ?
#
loop_
_entity_poly.entity_id
_entity_poly.type
_entity_poly.pdbx_seq_one_letter_code
_entity_poly.pdbx_strand_id
1 'polypeptide(L)' 'MPTVFRYKGFRFFFYSNEGSPRETVHIHVQQGGSTAKFWLSPVHAADSYGFDART' A
#
# COMPACT_ATOMS: atom_id res chain seq x y z
N MET A 1 7.43 10.55 -0.98
CA MET A 1 6.08 9.97 -1.16
C MET A 1 5.10 10.65 -0.22
N PRO A 2 4.08 11.33 -0.76
CA PRO A 2 3.06 11.97 0.06
C PRO A 2 2.25 10.91 0.81
N THR A 3 2.07 11.12 2.10
CA THR A 3 1.16 10.32 2.91
C THR A 3 -0.23 10.90 2.74
N VAL A 4 -1.20 10.08 2.33
CA VAL A 4 -2.56 10.54 2.07
C VAL A 4 -3.51 10.24 3.23
N PHE A 5 -3.18 9.25 4.06
CA PHE A 5 -3.99 8.88 5.22
C PHE A 5 -3.15 8.16 6.29
N ARG A 6 -3.56 8.31 7.55
CA ARG A 6 -2.97 7.62 8.71
C ARG A 6 -4.08 7.11 9.63
N TYR A 7 -3.96 5.87 10.07
CA TYR A 7 -4.94 5.26 10.97
C TYR A 7 -4.29 4.16 11.80
N LYS A 8 -4.44 4.19 13.13
CA LYS A 8 -3.92 3.15 14.06
C LYS A 8 -2.45 2.73 13.80
N GLY A 9 -1.59 3.67 13.44
CA GLY A 9 -0.18 3.40 13.13
C GLY A 9 0.09 2.94 11.70
N PHE A 10 -0.94 2.66 10.90
CA PHE A 10 -0.82 2.45 9.47
C PHE A 10 -0.66 3.77 8.73
N ARG A 11 0.24 3.79 7.76
CA ARG A 11 0.51 4.92 6.87
C ARG A 11 0.17 4.53 5.44
N PHE A 12 -0.72 5.30 4.81
CA PHE A 12 -1.15 5.09 3.44
C PHE A 12 -0.51 6.13 2.52
N PHE A 13 0.07 5.69 1.40
CA PHE A 13 0.82 6.56 0.49
C PHE A 13 0.86 6.00 -0.94
N PHE A 14 1.20 6.89 -1.88
CA PHE A 14 1.46 6.55 -3.28
C PHE A 14 2.94 6.71 -3.61
N TYR A 15 3.47 5.81 -4.46
CA TYR A 15 4.79 6.00 -5.05
C TYR A 15 4.70 7.05 -6.16
N SER A 16 5.65 7.98 -6.21
CA SER A 16 5.67 9.02 -7.26
C SER A 16 6.25 8.50 -8.58
N ASN A 17 6.90 7.33 -8.57
CA ASN A 17 7.55 6.70 -9.72
C ASN A 17 7.13 5.23 -9.81
N GLU A 18 6.02 4.95 -10.50
CA GLU A 18 5.42 3.62 -10.64
C GLU A 18 5.75 2.93 -11.98
N GLY A 19 6.86 3.33 -12.60
CA GLY A 19 7.32 2.75 -13.87
C GLY A 19 6.51 3.16 -15.11
N SER A 20 6.83 2.50 -16.23
CA SER A 20 6.23 2.69 -17.56
C SER A 20 6.14 1.34 -18.29
N PRO A 21 4.93 0.80 -18.58
CA PRO A 21 3.63 1.37 -18.27
C PRO A 21 3.35 1.41 -16.76
N ARG A 22 2.56 2.40 -16.32
CA ARG A 22 2.15 2.51 -14.92
C ARG A 22 1.22 1.37 -14.56
N GLU A 23 1.35 0.88 -13.34
CA GLU A 23 0.41 -0.09 -12.78
C GLU A 23 -0.99 0.54 -12.59
N THR A 24 -2.01 -0.32 -12.45
CA THR A 24 -3.37 0.09 -12.10
C THR A 24 -3.38 0.85 -10.78
N VAL A 25 -4.41 1.66 -10.54
CA VAL A 25 -4.53 2.46 -9.31
C VAL A 25 -4.46 1.57 -8.07
N HIS A 26 -3.45 1.83 -7.24
CA HIS A 26 -3.18 1.10 -6.01
C HIS A 26 -2.62 2.01 -4.93
N ILE A 27 -2.71 1.57 -3.67
CA ILE A 27 -2.18 2.29 -2.52
C ILE A 27 -1.23 1.38 -1.73
N HIS A 28 -0.18 1.97 -1.17
CA HIS A 28 0.75 1.28 -0.29
C HIS A 28 0.43 1.61 1.15
N VAL A 29 0.53 0.58 1.99
CA VAL A 29 0.29 0.64 3.44
C VAL A 29 1.57 0.22 4.13
N GLN A 30 2.00 0.97 5.13
CA GLN A 30 3.18 0.65 5.94
C GLN A 30 2.86 0.74 7.43
N GLN A 31 3.38 -0.20 8.22
CA GLN A 31 3.35 -0.20 9.68
C GLN A 31 4.54 -1.00 10.22
N GLY A 32 5.33 -0.43 11.13
CA GLY A 32 6.33 -1.22 11.89
C GLY A 32 7.40 -1.93 11.05
N GLY A 33 7.71 -1.46 9.85
CA GLY A 33 8.63 -2.12 8.91
C GLY A 33 7.94 -3.08 7.93
N SER A 34 6.68 -3.42 8.17
CA SER A 34 5.80 -4.17 7.27
C SER A 34 5.20 -3.26 6.21
N THR A 35 4.92 -3.83 5.05
CA THR A 35 4.38 -3.12 3.87
C THR A 35 3.40 -3.98 3.11
N ALA A 36 2.34 -3.38 2.58
CA ALA A 36 1.36 -4.03 1.74
C ALA A 36 0.91 -3.11 0.62
N LYS A 37 0.47 -3.70 -0.49
CA LYS A 37 -0.07 -3.03 -1.66
C LYS A 37 -1.50 -3.50 -1.90
N PHE A 38 -2.40 -2.55 -2.14
CA PHE A 38 -3.80 -2.84 -2.44
C PHE A 38 -4.21 -2.19 -3.74
N TRP A 39 -4.82 -2.95 -4.65
CA TRP A 39 -5.55 -2.37 -5.78
C TRP A 39 -6.80 -1.66 -5.27
N LEU A 40 -7.25 -0.62 -5.96
CA LEU A 40 -8.45 0.13 -5.57
C LEU A 40 -9.71 -0.24 -6.35
N SER A 41 -9.58 -1.02 -7.43
CA SER A 41 -10.72 -1.40 -8.29
C SER A 41 -10.52 -2.80 -8.91
N PRO A 42 -11.13 -3.86 -8.33
CA PRO A 42 -11.77 -3.88 -7.01
C PRO A 42 -10.73 -3.76 -5.88
N VAL A 43 -11.18 -3.43 -4.67
CA VAL A 43 -10.28 -3.37 -3.51
C VAL A 43 -9.84 -4.77 -3.12
N HIS A 44 -8.54 -5.07 -3.27
CA HIS A 44 -7.94 -6.33 -2.84
C HIS A 44 -6.44 -6.21 -2.64
N ALA A 45 -5.87 -7.08 -1.80
CA ALA A 45 -4.44 -7.16 -1.58
C ALA A 45 -3.73 -7.67 -2.85
N ALA A 46 -2.70 -6.96 -3.26
CA ALA A 46 -1.81 -7.34 -4.35
C ALA A 46 -0.55 -8.03 -3.84
N ASP A 47 0.02 -7.48 -2.76
CA ASP A 47 1.24 -7.95 -2.12
C ASP A 47 1.25 -7.57 -0.64
N SER A 48 1.91 -8.36 0.19
CA SER A 48 2.06 -8.15 1.62
C SER A 48 3.38 -8.73 2.12
N TYR A 49 4.18 -7.89 2.76
CA TYR A 49 5.47 -8.25 3.34
C TYR A 49 5.53 -7.84 4.81
N GLY A 50 5.86 -8.80 5.68
CA GLY A 50 6.05 -8.57 7.12
C GLY A 50 4.77 -8.40 7.93
N PHE A 51 3.59 -8.41 7.31
CA PHE A 51 2.32 -8.54 8.04
C PHE A 51 2.06 -10.01 8.37
N ASP A 52 1.48 -10.26 9.55
CA ASP A 52 1.00 -11.60 9.88
C ASP A 52 -0.32 -11.91 9.15
N ALA A 53 -0.69 -13.19 9.07
CA ALA A 53 -1.91 -13.61 8.40
C ALA A 53 -3.21 -13.18 9.13
N ARG A 54 -3.10 -12.59 10.32
CA ARG A 54 -4.24 -12.17 11.15
C ARG A 54 -4.47 -10.65 11.08
N THR A 55 -3.56 -9.92 10.45
CA THR A 55 -3.64 -8.48 10.19
C THR A 55 -4.57 -8.22 9.00
#